data_AF-A0AAD3UCM8-F1
#
_entry.id   AF-A0AAD3UCM8-F1
#
_cell.length_a   1.000
_cell.length_b   1.000
_cell.length_c   1.000
_cell.angle_alpha   90.00
_cell.angle_beta   90.00
_cell.angle_gamma   90.00
#
_symmetry.space_group_name_H-M   'P 1'
#
loop_
_entity.id
_entity.type
_entity.pdbx_description
1 polymer ?
#
loop_
_entity_poly.entity_id
_entity_poly.type
_entity_poly.pdbx_seq_one_letter_code
_entity_poly.pdbx_strand_id
1 'polypeptide(L)'
;MENKEIEALLAAIDELKAKMEDEAAVAREEQARLADEVKQLKEAPVSEEEELQAEKSRLTELVKTSAKNRQVAKLTDTKSTDGTIKNSTIPEFSRTITEYAVKQSDLVGMFPVIQTENTNYQHPCKVGKTAAAIGKGYPSGNPDMQFNKGSFAHMTVSPELELDTISDAFFDAHTFIRKSIVEDFGTLSADQILNGVGASQYEMKGFMSFFDATKTTDTARGTTYFKTADASAETLKADALFAKLENMVLDTLREYRAGASFVMSKAVFTLVKGLRTEKGELLIQRNGQDSMIYEIAGYPVVVDEFLPDAAPVVFGDVAASFTLLEAPKMLEIESNPYKKDGYVSFPAQHRVGGVVANNQAVIGLILPSSVAPY
;
A
#
# COMPACT_ATOMS: atom_id res chain seq x y z
N MET A 1 3.55 -52.14 23.90
CA MET A 1 4.37 -51.21 23.09
C MET A 1 4.49 -49.84 23.74
N GLU A 2 3.50 -49.37 24.50
CA GLU A 2 3.50 -48.04 25.15
C GLU A 2 4.60 -47.80 26.21
N ASN A 3 5.02 -48.79 27.01
CA ASN A 3 6.02 -48.53 28.07
C ASN A 3 7.44 -48.23 27.57
N LYS A 4 7.82 -48.67 26.35
CA LYS A 4 9.16 -48.41 25.80
C LYS A 4 9.32 -46.99 25.25
N GLU A 5 8.23 -46.40 24.77
CA GLU A 5 8.21 -45.03 24.24
C GLU A 5 8.17 -44.00 25.37
N ILE A 6 7.50 -44.32 26.48
CA ILE A 6 7.48 -43.48 27.69
C ILE A 6 8.85 -43.46 28.39
N GLU A 7 9.54 -44.60 28.49
CA GLU A 7 10.91 -44.66 29.03
C GLU A 7 11.92 -43.89 28.14
N ALA A 8 11.75 -43.94 26.82
CA ALA A 8 12.58 -43.17 25.88
C ALA A 8 12.35 -41.65 25.98
N LEU A 9 11.11 -41.22 26.21
CA LEU A 9 10.77 -39.80 26.42
C LEU A 9 11.28 -39.28 27.77
N LEU A 10 11.22 -40.09 28.83
CA LEU A 10 11.80 -39.73 30.14
C LEU A 10 13.32 -39.58 30.05
N ALA A 11 14.00 -40.50 29.35
CA ALA A 11 15.44 -40.40 29.13
C ALA A 11 15.83 -39.15 28.32
N ALA A 12 15.06 -38.79 27.30
CA ALA A 12 15.28 -37.58 26.50
C ALA A 12 15.03 -36.28 27.30
N ILE A 13 14.07 -36.28 28.21
CA ILE A 13 13.79 -35.15 29.10
C ILE A 13 14.92 -34.97 30.13
N ASP A 14 15.45 -36.05 30.68
CA ASP A 14 16.58 -35.97 31.61
C ASP A 14 17.88 -35.55 30.91
N GLU A 15 18.09 -35.95 29.65
CA GLU A 15 19.21 -35.49 28.83
C GLU A 15 19.08 -34.00 28.43
N LEU A 16 17.85 -33.53 28.17
CA LEU A 16 17.55 -32.10 27.94
C LEU A 16 17.71 -31.26 29.21
N LYS A 17 17.33 -31.78 30.38
CA LYS A 17 17.57 -31.12 31.66
C LYS A 17 19.07 -31.02 31.98
N ALA A 18 19.84 -32.07 31.72
CA ALA A 18 21.29 -32.04 31.90
C ALA A 18 21.95 -30.99 30.98
N LYS A 19 21.56 -30.92 29.70
CA LYS A 19 22.06 -29.89 28.77
C LYS A 19 21.65 -28.46 29.18
N MET A 20 20.45 -28.29 29.73
CA MET A 20 20.00 -27.00 30.27
C MET A 20 20.74 -26.60 31.56
N GLU A 21 21.08 -27.54 32.43
CA GLU A 21 21.86 -27.27 33.64
C GLU A 21 23.32 -26.95 33.31
N ASP A 22 23.91 -27.61 32.31
CA ASP A 22 25.25 -27.29 31.80
C ASP A 22 25.29 -25.88 31.14
N GLU A 23 24.29 -25.52 30.33
CA GLU A 23 24.19 -24.17 29.76
C GLU A 23 23.93 -23.09 30.82
N ALA A 24 23.14 -23.40 31.85
CA ALA A 24 22.92 -22.50 32.99
C ALA A 24 24.16 -22.35 33.88
N ALA A 25 25.00 -23.39 33.99
CA ALA A 25 26.28 -23.34 34.69
C ALA A 25 27.29 -22.47 33.93
N VAL A 26 27.40 -22.61 32.60
CA VAL A 26 28.26 -21.76 31.76
C VAL A 26 27.81 -20.29 31.83
N ALA A 27 26.50 -20.03 31.80
CA ALA A 27 25.98 -18.66 31.94
C ALA A 27 26.23 -18.04 33.32
N ARG A 28 26.20 -18.84 34.40
CA ARG A 28 26.54 -18.36 35.76
C ARG A 28 28.04 -18.13 35.92
N GLU A 29 28.88 -18.96 35.31
CA GLU A 29 30.34 -18.80 35.31
C GLU A 29 30.76 -17.56 34.51
N GLU A 30 30.10 -17.30 33.38
CA GLU A 30 30.33 -16.10 32.56
C GLU A 30 29.83 -14.82 33.26
N GLN A 31 28.69 -14.89 33.97
CA GLN A 31 28.21 -13.79 34.83
C GLN A 31 29.10 -13.54 36.05
N ALA A 32 29.68 -14.57 36.65
CA ALA A 32 30.63 -14.43 37.76
C ALA A 32 31.96 -13.82 37.28
N ARG A 33 32.46 -14.24 36.11
CA ARG A 33 33.68 -13.67 35.50
C ARG A 33 33.49 -12.18 35.16
N LEU A 34 32.33 -11.82 34.60
CA LEU A 34 31.97 -10.42 34.32
C LEU A 34 31.81 -9.59 35.61
N ALA A 35 31.31 -10.18 36.69
CA ALA A 35 31.19 -9.49 37.98
C ALA A 35 32.56 -9.26 38.67
N ASP A 36 33.48 -10.22 38.56
CA ASP A 36 34.85 -10.08 39.09
C ASP A 36 35.68 -9.06 38.28
N GLU A 37 35.50 -8.99 36.96
CA GLU A 37 36.14 -7.99 36.09
C GLU A 37 35.66 -6.57 36.39
N VAL A 38 34.36 -6.40 36.65
CA VAL A 38 33.76 -5.12 37.08
C VAL A 38 34.24 -4.70 38.48
N LYS A 39 34.55 -5.66 39.36
CA LYS A 39 35.08 -5.39 40.69
C LYS A 39 36.56 -4.94 40.65
N GLN A 40 37.38 -5.58 39.82
CA GLN A 40 38.79 -5.18 39.62
C GLN A 40 38.91 -3.77 39.01
N LEU A 41 38.01 -3.39 38.10
CA LEU A 41 37.95 -2.03 37.53
C LEU A 41 37.52 -0.95 38.53
N LYS A 42 36.93 -1.33 39.67
CA LYS A 42 36.48 -0.39 40.71
C LYS A 42 37.56 -0.09 41.75
N GLU A 43 38.63 -0.89 41.80
CA GLU A 43 39.72 -0.78 42.79
C GLU A 43 41.04 -0.22 42.19
N ALA A 44 41.10 0.10 40.89
CA ALA A 44 42.29 0.70 40.27
C ALA A 44 42.43 2.21 40.59
N PRO A 45 43.62 2.71 40.98
CA PRO A 45 43.82 4.11 41.37
C PRO A 45 43.84 5.09 40.18
N VAL A 46 43.35 6.29 40.47
CA VAL A 46 43.07 7.47 39.63
C VAL A 46 44.24 7.92 38.73
N SER A 47 44.23 7.59 37.43
CA SER A 47 44.94 8.41 36.42
C SER A 47 44.48 8.36 34.95
N GLU A 48 43.45 7.59 34.53
CA GLU A 48 43.09 7.47 33.10
C GLU A 48 41.56 7.50 32.86
N GLU A 49 40.95 8.69 32.93
CA GLU A 49 39.49 8.86 32.76
C GLU A 49 39.01 8.81 31.30
N GLU A 50 39.88 9.09 30.31
CA GLU A 50 39.48 9.14 28.89
C GLU A 50 39.33 7.74 28.26
N GLU A 51 40.23 6.80 28.57
CA GLU A 51 40.14 5.43 28.05
C GLU A 51 38.96 4.66 28.66
N LEU A 52 38.64 4.90 29.94
CA LEU A 52 37.50 4.28 30.62
C LEU A 52 36.14 4.74 30.06
N GLN A 53 36.02 5.98 29.57
CA GLN A 53 34.81 6.45 28.89
C GLN A 53 34.68 5.86 27.47
N ALA A 54 35.80 5.71 26.75
CA ALA A 54 35.82 5.05 25.45
C ALA A 54 35.43 3.56 25.57
N GLU A 55 35.93 2.86 26.58
CA GLU A 55 35.61 1.45 26.83
C GLU A 55 34.14 1.26 27.27
N LYS A 56 33.62 2.13 28.15
CA LYS A 56 32.22 2.10 28.59
C LYS A 56 31.22 2.39 27.47
N SER A 57 31.53 3.33 26.59
CA SER A 57 30.66 3.64 25.44
C SER A 57 30.65 2.50 24.42
N ARG A 58 31.81 1.87 24.18
CA ARG A 58 31.94 0.67 23.32
C ARG A 58 31.19 -0.54 23.89
N LEU A 59 31.26 -0.79 25.19
CA LEU A 59 30.48 -1.83 25.87
C LEU A 59 28.98 -1.54 25.83
N THR A 60 28.58 -0.28 25.95
CA THR A 60 27.18 0.14 25.83
C THR A 60 26.65 -0.06 24.41
N GLU A 61 27.47 0.20 23.39
CA GLU A 61 27.12 -0.11 22.00
C GLU A 61 27.04 -1.61 21.74
N LEU A 62 27.95 -2.43 22.29
CA LEU A 62 27.89 -3.89 22.17
C LEU A 62 26.64 -4.48 22.84
N VAL A 63 26.22 -3.97 23.99
CA VAL A 63 24.97 -4.36 24.66
C VAL A 63 23.74 -3.93 23.85
N LYS A 64 23.76 -2.73 23.26
CA LYS A 64 22.67 -2.27 22.36
C LYS A 64 22.62 -3.06 21.05
N THR A 65 23.77 -3.48 20.52
CA THR A 65 23.88 -4.25 19.27
C THR A 65 23.47 -5.71 19.48
N SER A 66 23.82 -6.31 20.62
CA SER A 66 23.35 -7.64 21.02
C SER A 66 21.86 -7.66 21.39
N ALA A 67 21.31 -6.57 21.96
CA ALA A 67 19.88 -6.39 22.14
C ALA A 67 19.10 -6.24 20.81
N LYS A 68 19.66 -5.50 19.83
CA LYS A 68 19.08 -5.39 18.48
C LYS A 68 19.10 -6.71 17.71
N ASN A 69 20.19 -7.49 17.79
CA ASN A 69 20.28 -8.80 17.14
C ASN A 69 19.33 -9.85 17.73
N ARG A 70 18.81 -9.65 18.96
CA ARG A 70 17.76 -10.49 19.54
C ARG A 70 16.34 -10.20 19.02
N GLN A 71 16.12 -9.05 18.37
CA GLN A 71 14.80 -8.66 17.85
C GLN A 71 14.63 -8.81 16.32
N VAL A 72 15.68 -9.20 15.58
CA VAL A 72 15.60 -9.43 14.13
C VAL A 72 15.50 -10.92 13.76
N ALA A 73 15.66 -11.83 14.72
CA ALA A 73 15.51 -13.29 14.52
C ALA A 73 14.08 -13.84 14.82
N LYS A 74 13.03 -13.02 14.67
CA LYS A 74 11.61 -13.47 14.78
C LYS A 74 10.70 -13.02 13.64
N LEU A 75 11.27 -12.65 12.49
CA LEU A 75 10.54 -12.31 11.27
C LEU A 75 11.30 -12.88 10.08
N THR A 76 11.29 -14.21 9.93
CA THR A 76 11.47 -15.00 8.69
C THR A 76 11.86 -16.43 9.05
N ASP A 77 10.87 -17.27 9.37
CA ASP A 77 11.00 -18.71 9.17
C ASP A 77 9.71 -19.22 8.52
N THR A 78 9.62 -18.98 7.22
CA THR A 78 8.84 -19.83 6.33
C THR A 78 9.71 -21.04 5.98
N LYS A 79 9.48 -22.16 6.67
CA LYS A 79 9.32 -23.47 6.01
C LYS A 79 8.70 -24.52 6.91
N SER A 80 7.67 -25.12 6.32
CA SER A 80 6.86 -26.26 6.75
C SER A 80 7.66 -27.50 7.12
N THR A 81 7.21 -28.22 8.15
CA THR A 81 7.34 -29.69 8.23
C THR A 81 6.16 -30.36 8.93
N ASP A 82 5.31 -29.64 9.68
CA ASP A 82 4.03 -30.19 10.17
C ASP A 82 2.88 -29.22 9.86
N GLY A 83 1.94 -29.68 9.04
CA GLY A 83 0.78 -28.91 8.63
C GLY A 83 -0.16 -28.66 9.80
N THR A 84 -0.08 -27.47 10.39
CA THR A 84 -1.21 -26.65 10.89
C THR A 84 -0.62 -25.31 11.34
N ILE A 85 -0.71 -24.28 10.49
CA ILE A 85 -0.37 -22.92 10.90
C ILE A 85 -1.59 -22.35 11.60
N LYS A 86 -1.55 -22.28 12.94
CA LYS A 86 -2.42 -21.40 13.73
C LYS A 86 -1.54 -20.27 14.25
N ASN A 87 -1.79 -19.06 13.74
CA ASN A 87 -1.24 -17.75 14.17
C ASN A 87 0.00 -17.19 13.43
N SER A 88 -0.01 -17.23 12.09
CA SER A 88 0.69 -16.22 11.26
C SER A 88 -0.30 -15.42 10.38
N THR A 89 -1.53 -15.19 10.87
CA THR A 89 -2.66 -14.61 10.11
C THR A 89 -2.53 -13.11 9.85
N ILE A 90 -1.60 -12.43 10.52
CA ILE A 90 -1.54 -10.96 10.59
C ILE A 90 -1.22 -10.30 9.23
N PRO A 91 -0.17 -10.70 8.47
CA PRO A 91 0.06 -10.16 7.13
C PRO A 91 -0.87 -10.78 6.06
N GLU A 92 -1.43 -11.97 6.28
CA GLU A 92 -2.26 -12.63 5.27
C GLU A 92 -3.65 -11.99 5.12
N PHE A 93 -4.29 -11.56 6.22
CA PHE A 93 -5.63 -10.97 6.14
C PHE A 93 -5.63 -9.62 5.42
N SER A 94 -4.68 -8.75 5.73
CA SER A 94 -4.55 -7.45 5.06
C SER A 94 -4.24 -7.61 3.58
N ARG A 95 -3.32 -8.54 3.25
CA ARG A 95 -3.05 -8.94 1.88
C ARG A 95 -4.29 -9.49 1.17
N THR A 96 -5.12 -10.26 1.86
CA THR A 96 -6.37 -10.80 1.30
C THR A 96 -7.35 -9.65 0.99
N ILE A 97 -7.47 -8.65 1.87
CA ILE A 97 -8.27 -7.44 1.59
C ILE A 97 -7.76 -6.73 0.34
N THR A 98 -6.45 -6.49 0.23
CA THR A 98 -5.86 -5.84 -0.95
C THR A 98 -6.05 -6.70 -2.21
N GLU A 99 -5.90 -8.02 -2.13
CA GLU A 99 -6.18 -8.94 -3.24
C GLU A 99 -7.66 -8.89 -3.66
N TYR A 100 -8.59 -8.74 -2.71
CA TYR A 100 -10.01 -8.53 -3.02
C TYR A 100 -10.24 -7.16 -3.66
N ALA A 101 -9.61 -6.08 -3.17
CA ALA A 101 -9.71 -4.75 -3.76
C ALA A 101 -9.21 -4.74 -5.22
N VAL A 102 -8.09 -5.43 -5.50
CA VAL A 102 -7.56 -5.60 -6.86
C VAL A 102 -8.48 -6.43 -7.75
N LYS A 103 -9.20 -7.43 -7.21
CA LYS A 103 -10.19 -8.20 -7.99
C LYS A 103 -11.44 -7.40 -8.34
N GLN A 104 -11.78 -6.39 -7.55
CA GLN A 104 -12.95 -5.54 -7.78
C GLN A 104 -12.67 -4.49 -8.86
N SER A 105 -11.48 -3.88 -8.84
CA SER A 105 -11.10 -2.82 -9.77
C SER A 105 -9.77 -3.13 -10.45
N ASP A 106 -9.80 -3.20 -11.78
CA ASP A 106 -8.61 -3.39 -12.61
C ASP A 106 -7.64 -2.21 -12.46
N LEU A 107 -8.17 -1.00 -12.23
CA LEU A 107 -7.38 0.23 -12.03
C LEU A 107 -6.61 0.17 -10.71
N VAL A 108 -7.24 -0.30 -9.62
CA VAL A 108 -6.56 -0.47 -8.32
C VAL A 108 -5.39 -1.45 -8.43
N GLY A 109 -5.52 -2.49 -9.27
CA GLY A 109 -4.45 -3.45 -9.57
C GLY A 109 -3.21 -2.87 -10.27
N MET A 110 -3.32 -1.70 -10.90
CA MET A 110 -2.20 -1.06 -11.58
C MET A 110 -1.30 -0.26 -10.64
N PHE A 111 -1.80 0.10 -9.45
CA PHE A 111 -1.02 0.92 -8.52
C PHE A 111 -0.01 0.09 -7.73
N PRO A 112 1.25 0.55 -7.60
CA PRO A 112 2.20 -0.08 -6.69
C PRO A 112 1.77 0.13 -5.23
N VAL A 113 1.92 -0.91 -4.41
CA VAL A 113 1.61 -0.89 -2.97
C VAL A 113 2.91 -0.79 -2.17
N ILE A 114 2.98 0.16 -1.24
CA ILE A 114 4.08 0.34 -0.30
C ILE A 114 3.56 0.20 1.13
N GLN A 115 4.25 -0.60 1.94
CA GLN A 115 3.99 -0.71 3.38
C GLN A 115 4.61 0.49 4.11
N THR A 116 3.83 1.15 4.94
CA THR A 116 4.20 2.37 5.68
C THR A 116 4.03 2.18 7.17
N GLU A 117 4.97 2.61 8.00
CA GLU A 117 4.86 2.36 9.45
C GLU A 117 3.79 3.23 10.16
N ASN A 118 3.47 4.39 9.59
CA ASN A 118 2.57 5.37 10.19
C ASN A 118 1.69 6.08 9.14
N THR A 119 0.63 6.75 9.62
CA THR A 119 -0.33 7.50 8.79
C THR A 119 0.18 8.88 8.35
N ASN A 120 1.40 9.27 8.75
CA ASN A 120 2.01 10.56 8.40
C ASN A 120 3.11 10.37 7.34
N TYR A 121 2.93 9.41 6.45
CA TYR A 121 3.87 9.18 5.35
C TYR A 121 3.90 10.37 4.37
N GLN A 122 5.09 10.70 3.89
CA GLN A 122 5.30 11.69 2.84
C GLN A 122 6.22 11.11 1.76
N HIS A 123 5.80 11.23 0.51
CA HIS A 123 6.56 10.78 -0.65
C HIS A 123 7.41 11.93 -1.20
N PRO A 124 8.74 11.73 -1.41
CA PRO A 124 9.59 12.73 -2.02
C PRO A 124 9.38 12.80 -3.53
N CYS A 125 8.99 13.97 -4.04
CA CYS A 125 8.80 14.26 -5.45
C CYS A 125 9.86 15.26 -5.94
N LYS A 126 10.42 15.02 -7.12
CA LYS A 126 11.36 15.94 -7.77
C LYS A 126 10.57 17.00 -8.57
N VAL A 127 10.86 18.27 -8.33
CA VAL A 127 10.17 19.40 -9.02
C VAL A 127 11.08 20.03 -10.06
N GLY A 128 12.37 20.13 -9.75
CA GLY A 128 13.34 20.88 -10.55
C GLY A 128 14.60 20.08 -10.88
N LYS A 129 15.67 20.81 -11.21
CA LYS A 129 16.97 20.21 -11.53
C LYS A 129 17.73 19.97 -10.23
N THR A 130 18.48 18.88 -10.18
CA THR A 130 19.36 18.54 -9.06
C THR A 130 20.72 19.27 -9.15
N ALA A 131 20.71 20.52 -9.64
CA ALA A 131 21.90 21.34 -9.93
C ALA A 131 22.91 20.74 -10.93
N ALA A 132 22.52 19.75 -11.75
CA ALA A 132 23.40 19.15 -12.74
C ALA A 132 23.81 20.17 -13.83
N ALA A 133 25.12 20.32 -14.06
CA ALA A 133 25.69 21.18 -15.08
C ALA A 133 26.73 20.42 -15.93
N ILE A 134 26.88 20.81 -17.20
CA ILE A 134 27.87 20.23 -18.11
C ILE A 134 29.20 20.94 -17.88
N GLY A 135 30.25 20.21 -17.46
CA GLY A 135 31.58 20.75 -17.22
C GLY A 135 32.45 19.82 -16.35
N LYS A 136 33.73 20.17 -16.17
CA LYS A 136 34.67 19.42 -15.30
C LYS A 136 34.58 19.79 -13.80
N GLY A 137 33.74 20.75 -13.42
CA GLY A 137 33.54 21.15 -12.02
C GLY A 137 32.28 20.52 -11.43
N TYR A 138 32.27 20.32 -10.11
CA TYR A 138 31.07 19.89 -9.36
C TYR A 138 30.27 21.13 -8.94
N PRO A 139 29.14 21.44 -9.60
CA PRO A 139 28.27 22.53 -9.16
C PRO A 139 27.62 22.19 -7.81
N SER A 140 27.67 23.13 -6.85
CA SER A 140 26.97 23.01 -5.58
C SER A 140 25.62 23.73 -5.64
N GLY A 141 24.53 23.01 -5.40
CA GLY A 141 23.18 23.58 -5.27
C GLY A 141 22.24 22.56 -4.64
N ASN A 142 21.27 23.01 -3.85
CA ASN A 142 20.28 22.13 -3.25
C ASN A 142 19.37 21.56 -4.34
N PRO A 143 19.04 20.26 -4.31
CA PRO A 143 18.04 19.70 -5.22
C PRO A 143 16.65 20.23 -4.86
N ASP A 144 15.90 20.69 -5.86
CA ASP A 144 14.49 21.08 -5.68
C ASP A 144 13.62 19.84 -5.46
N MET A 145 13.39 19.51 -4.19
CA MET A 145 12.55 18.40 -3.74
C MET A 145 11.34 18.94 -2.97
N GLN A 146 10.17 18.37 -3.25
CA GLN A 146 8.94 18.65 -2.52
C GLN A 146 8.38 17.33 -1.98
N PHE A 147 7.76 17.37 -0.81
CA PHE A 147 7.15 16.19 -0.19
C PHE A 147 5.64 16.23 -0.36
N ASN A 148 5.08 15.21 -1.01
CA ASN A 148 3.65 14.99 -1.09
C ASN A 148 3.19 14.19 0.14
N LYS A 149 2.21 14.71 0.87
CA LYS A 149 1.66 14.00 2.03
C LYS A 149 0.68 12.92 1.58
N GLY A 150 0.85 11.70 2.11
CA GLY A 150 -0.11 10.61 1.93
C GLY A 150 -1.43 10.89 2.66
N SER A 151 -2.53 10.49 2.05
CA SER A 151 -3.87 10.55 2.63
C SER A 151 -4.30 9.14 3.01
N PHE A 152 -4.89 8.93 4.18
CA PHE A 152 -5.26 7.61 4.70
C PHE A 152 -6.74 7.56 5.07
N ALA A 153 -7.44 6.55 4.56
CA ALA A 153 -8.77 6.18 4.97
C ALA A 153 -8.72 5.21 6.16
N HIS A 154 -9.66 5.39 7.09
CA HIS A 154 -9.82 4.52 8.24
C HIS A 154 -11.16 3.80 8.13
N MET A 155 -11.13 2.49 7.91
CA MET A 155 -12.33 1.65 7.85
C MET A 155 -12.43 0.85 9.14
N THR A 156 -13.63 0.84 9.72
CA THR A 156 -13.91 0.12 10.97
C THR A 156 -15.24 -0.58 10.87
N VAL A 157 -15.31 -1.81 11.39
CA VAL A 157 -16.56 -2.58 11.46
C VAL A 157 -16.59 -3.34 12.78
N SER A 158 -17.77 -3.63 13.29
CA SER A 158 -17.97 -4.37 14.54
C SER A 158 -19.30 -5.15 14.45
N PRO A 159 -19.39 -6.18 13.59
CA PRO A 159 -20.58 -7.02 13.55
C PRO A 159 -20.73 -7.77 14.88
N GLU A 160 -21.96 -8.02 15.27
CA GLU A 160 -22.33 -8.70 16.50
C GLU A 160 -23.13 -9.96 16.14
N LEU A 161 -22.77 -11.09 16.74
CA LEU A 161 -23.47 -12.36 16.57
C LEU A 161 -23.92 -12.90 17.92
N GLU A 162 -25.03 -13.64 17.92
CA GLU A 162 -25.54 -14.35 19.09
C GLU A 162 -24.67 -15.57 19.42
N LEU A 163 -24.52 -15.87 20.71
CA LEU A 163 -23.69 -16.98 21.18
C LEU A 163 -24.21 -18.34 20.67
N ASP A 164 -25.52 -18.52 20.58
CA ASP A 164 -26.14 -19.75 20.08
C ASP A 164 -25.71 -20.03 18.63
N THR A 165 -25.71 -19.01 17.78
CA THR A 165 -25.27 -19.09 16.38
C THR A 165 -23.78 -19.40 16.25
N ILE A 166 -22.95 -18.95 17.19
CA ILE A 166 -21.51 -19.25 17.21
C ILE A 166 -21.26 -20.68 17.68
N SER A 167 -22.11 -21.19 18.58
CA SER A 167 -22.00 -22.55 19.13
C SER A 167 -22.53 -23.65 18.20
N ASP A 168 -23.13 -23.29 17.07
CA ASP A 168 -23.68 -24.23 16.10
C ASP A 168 -22.56 -25.05 15.42
N ALA A 169 -22.69 -26.37 15.43
CA ALA A 169 -21.73 -27.29 14.85
C ALA A 169 -21.83 -27.39 13.31
N PHE A 170 -22.95 -26.97 12.70
CA PHE A 170 -23.16 -27.09 11.26
C PHE A 170 -22.73 -25.85 10.47
N PHE A 171 -22.53 -24.71 11.12
CA PHE A 171 -22.20 -23.44 10.48
C PHE A 171 -20.99 -22.77 11.15
N ASP A 172 -19.92 -22.55 10.40
CA ASP A 172 -18.76 -21.78 10.87
C ASP A 172 -19.02 -20.28 10.72
N ALA A 173 -19.64 -19.71 11.76
CA ALA A 173 -19.95 -18.28 11.83
C ALA A 173 -18.69 -17.39 11.81
N HIS A 174 -17.57 -17.88 12.37
CA HIS A 174 -16.32 -17.11 12.42
C HIS A 174 -15.73 -16.92 11.03
N THR A 175 -15.65 -17.99 10.24
CA THR A 175 -15.10 -17.92 8.87
C THR A 175 -16.01 -17.09 7.96
N PHE A 176 -17.33 -17.24 8.09
CA PHE A 176 -18.30 -16.46 7.33
C PHE A 176 -18.13 -14.94 7.57
N ILE A 177 -18.13 -14.50 8.83
CA ILE A 177 -17.97 -13.08 9.16
C ILE A 177 -16.62 -12.53 8.71
N ARG A 178 -15.54 -13.30 8.88
CA ARG A 178 -14.22 -12.89 8.40
C ARG A 178 -14.23 -12.62 6.90
N LYS A 179 -14.84 -13.51 6.12
CA LYS A 179 -14.95 -13.35 4.67
C LYS A 179 -15.80 -12.13 4.30
N SER A 180 -16.96 -11.95 4.93
CA SER A 180 -17.81 -10.79 4.68
C SER A 180 -17.12 -9.47 5.01
N ILE A 181 -16.39 -9.39 6.13
CA ILE A 181 -15.60 -8.20 6.49
C ILE A 181 -14.54 -7.90 5.42
N VAL A 182 -13.87 -8.93 4.90
CA VAL A 182 -12.86 -8.76 3.85
C VAL A 182 -13.50 -8.26 2.55
N GLU A 183 -14.67 -8.77 2.17
CA GLU A 183 -15.38 -8.35 0.96
C GLU A 183 -15.89 -6.90 1.08
N ASP A 184 -16.43 -6.52 2.23
CA ASP A 184 -16.89 -5.16 2.50
C ASP A 184 -15.71 -4.17 2.53
N PHE A 185 -14.61 -4.51 3.22
CA PHE A 185 -13.40 -3.69 3.24
C PHE A 185 -12.74 -3.60 1.86
N GLY A 186 -12.74 -4.68 1.07
CA GLY A 186 -12.25 -4.66 -0.30
C GLY A 186 -13.04 -3.66 -1.16
N THR A 187 -14.37 -3.71 -1.10
CA THR A 187 -15.25 -2.81 -1.86
C THR A 187 -15.11 -1.34 -1.42
N LEU A 188 -15.13 -1.09 -0.10
CA LEU A 188 -14.95 0.26 0.44
C LEU A 188 -13.57 0.82 0.14
N SER A 189 -12.52 -0.02 0.22
CA SER A 189 -11.16 0.41 -0.10
C SER A 189 -11.04 0.79 -1.57
N ALA A 190 -11.58 -0.01 -2.50
CA ALA A 190 -11.55 0.29 -3.93
C ALA A 190 -12.27 1.62 -4.24
N ASP A 191 -13.47 1.84 -3.69
CA ASP A 191 -14.20 3.10 -3.87
C ASP A 191 -13.42 4.30 -3.30
N GLN A 192 -12.86 4.19 -2.10
CA GLN A 192 -12.05 5.26 -1.52
C GLN A 192 -10.76 5.52 -2.32
N ILE A 193 -10.11 4.47 -2.86
CA ILE A 193 -8.88 4.58 -3.69
C ILE A 193 -9.16 5.38 -4.94
N LEU A 194 -10.31 5.17 -5.57
CA LEU A 194 -10.66 5.81 -6.83
C LEU A 194 -11.32 7.18 -6.61
N ASN A 195 -12.37 7.21 -5.81
CA ASN A 195 -13.35 8.31 -5.73
C ASN A 195 -13.31 9.10 -4.42
N GLY A 196 -12.45 8.71 -3.46
CA GLY A 196 -12.39 9.37 -2.16
C GLY A 196 -12.18 10.89 -2.27
N VAL A 197 -13.03 11.69 -1.62
CA VAL A 197 -12.99 13.16 -1.68
C VAL A 197 -12.08 13.74 -0.59
N GLY A 198 -11.89 13.01 0.51
CA GLY A 198 -11.13 13.45 1.67
C GLY A 198 -11.79 14.63 2.40
N ALA A 199 -13.12 14.60 2.54
CA ALA A 199 -13.87 15.66 3.24
C ALA A 199 -13.68 15.57 4.76
N SER A 200 -13.56 14.34 5.29
CA SER A 200 -13.24 14.07 6.69
C SER A 200 -11.79 13.61 6.87
N GLN A 201 -11.27 13.69 8.10
CA GLN A 201 -9.91 13.21 8.43
C GLN A 201 -9.74 11.69 8.26
N TYR A 202 -10.85 10.96 8.15
CA TYR A 202 -10.89 9.49 8.03
C TYR A 202 -11.20 9.02 6.61
N GLU A 203 -11.48 9.95 5.70
CA GLU A 203 -11.56 9.69 4.26
C GLU A 203 -10.24 10.06 3.61
N MET A 204 -9.89 9.31 2.57
CA MET A 204 -8.73 9.66 1.77
C MET A 204 -9.12 10.41 0.51
N LYS A 205 -8.14 11.13 -0.04
CA LYS A 205 -8.22 11.65 -1.40
C LYS A 205 -7.83 10.53 -2.36
N GLY A 206 -8.82 10.04 -3.09
CA GLY A 206 -8.65 9.06 -4.14
C GLY A 206 -8.04 9.66 -5.41
N PHE A 207 -7.67 8.79 -6.33
CA PHE A 207 -6.97 9.13 -7.57
C PHE A 207 -7.74 10.17 -8.41
N MET A 208 -9.07 10.06 -8.51
CA MET A 208 -9.90 11.00 -9.29
C MET A 208 -9.93 12.42 -8.71
N SER A 209 -9.84 12.55 -7.38
CA SER A 209 -9.91 13.85 -6.69
C SER A 209 -8.68 14.74 -6.92
N PHE A 210 -7.60 14.19 -7.49
CA PHE A 210 -6.41 14.96 -7.89
C PHE A 210 -6.52 15.58 -9.29
N PHE A 211 -7.62 15.34 -10.02
CA PHE A 211 -7.95 16.02 -11.27
C PHE A 211 -8.89 17.21 -10.99
N ASP A 212 -8.30 18.37 -10.72
CA ASP A 212 -9.05 19.60 -10.45
C ASP A 212 -9.03 20.54 -11.67
N ALA A 213 -10.23 20.89 -12.17
CA ALA A 213 -10.41 21.81 -13.31
C ALA A 213 -9.89 23.23 -13.01
N THR A 214 -9.87 23.63 -11.73
CA THR A 214 -9.44 24.98 -11.33
C THR A 214 -7.93 25.17 -11.38
N LYS A 215 -7.16 24.07 -11.42
CA LYS A 215 -5.69 24.06 -11.37
C LYS A 215 -5.08 23.99 -12.77
N THR A 216 -5.26 25.06 -13.54
CA THR A 216 -4.85 25.10 -14.96
C THR A 216 -3.36 25.34 -15.19
N THR A 217 -2.66 26.03 -14.26
CA THR A 217 -1.23 26.35 -14.39
C THR A 217 -0.34 25.43 -13.57
N ASP A 218 0.91 25.21 -14.00
CA ASP A 218 1.90 24.39 -13.27
C ASP A 218 2.11 24.90 -11.83
N THR A 219 2.14 26.22 -11.65
CA THR A 219 2.27 26.84 -10.33
C THR A 219 1.07 26.56 -9.42
N ALA A 220 -0.15 26.53 -9.97
CA ALA A 220 -1.35 26.24 -9.21
C ALA A 220 -1.49 24.75 -8.85
N ARG A 221 -0.98 23.86 -9.72
CA ARG A 221 -0.98 22.40 -9.49
C ARG A 221 0.04 21.97 -8.44
N GLY A 222 1.20 22.63 -8.40
CA GLY A 222 2.33 22.16 -7.60
C GLY A 222 2.72 20.74 -7.99
N THR A 223 2.99 19.88 -7.01
CA THR A 223 3.31 18.45 -7.21
C THR A 223 2.17 17.50 -6.85
N THR A 224 1.06 18.03 -6.34
CA THR A 224 -0.01 17.23 -5.74
C THR A 224 -1.17 16.99 -6.71
N TYR A 225 -1.40 17.89 -7.67
CA TYR A 225 -2.50 17.77 -8.65
C TYR A 225 -1.99 17.38 -10.03
N PHE A 226 -2.76 16.56 -10.73
CA PHE A 226 -2.47 16.11 -12.09
C PHE A 226 -2.79 17.18 -13.13
N LYS A 227 -2.18 17.06 -14.32
CA LYS A 227 -2.50 17.93 -15.45
C LYS A 227 -3.92 17.62 -15.93
N THR A 228 -4.74 18.64 -16.09
CA THR A 228 -6.08 18.53 -16.68
C THR A 228 -6.10 19.23 -18.04
N ALA A 229 -6.64 18.54 -19.04
CA ALA A 229 -7.03 19.13 -20.32
C ALA A 229 -8.51 19.48 -20.23
N ASP A 230 -8.85 20.73 -20.54
CA ASP A 230 -10.22 21.19 -20.52
C ASP A 230 -10.90 20.98 -21.88
N ALA A 231 -12.10 20.41 -21.80
CA ALA A 231 -13.02 20.10 -22.88
C ALA A 231 -14.43 20.67 -22.60
N SER A 232 -14.62 21.39 -21.48
CA SER A 232 -15.92 21.85 -20.97
C SER A 232 -16.53 23.05 -21.71
N ALA A 233 -15.77 23.74 -22.57
CA ALA A 233 -16.17 25.04 -23.09
C ALA A 233 -17.24 25.00 -24.19
N GLU A 234 -17.39 23.91 -24.94
CA GLU A 234 -18.29 23.87 -26.10
C GLU A 234 -18.81 22.44 -26.29
N THR A 235 -20.03 22.30 -26.82
CA THR A 235 -20.58 21.03 -27.30
C THR A 235 -19.53 20.36 -28.21
N LEU A 236 -18.79 19.39 -27.68
CA LEU A 236 -17.73 18.76 -28.44
C LEU A 236 -18.37 17.95 -29.56
N LYS A 237 -18.19 18.41 -30.78
CA LYS A 237 -18.32 17.58 -31.98
C LYS A 237 -17.30 16.45 -31.87
N ALA A 238 -17.61 15.28 -32.42
CA ALA A 238 -16.76 14.11 -32.20
C ALA A 238 -15.31 14.34 -32.69
N ASP A 239 -15.07 15.06 -33.80
CA ASP A 239 -13.71 15.32 -34.29
C ASP A 239 -12.89 16.19 -33.34
N ALA A 240 -13.53 17.12 -32.63
CA ALA A 240 -12.86 17.95 -31.63
C ALA A 240 -12.43 17.11 -30.41
N LEU A 241 -13.25 16.13 -30.00
CA LEU A 241 -12.88 15.19 -28.96
C LEU A 241 -11.68 14.32 -29.40
N PHE A 242 -11.61 13.95 -30.68
CA PHE A 242 -10.51 13.13 -31.21
C PHE A 242 -9.20 13.89 -31.19
N ALA A 243 -9.22 15.12 -31.70
CA ALA A 243 -8.06 16.00 -31.63
C ALA A 243 -7.60 16.20 -30.17
N LYS A 244 -8.52 16.29 -29.21
CA LYS A 244 -8.17 16.40 -27.79
C LYS A 244 -7.55 15.14 -27.21
N LEU A 245 -8.09 13.96 -27.52
CA LEU A 245 -7.51 12.68 -27.09
C LEU A 245 -6.11 12.47 -27.68
N GLU A 246 -5.91 12.79 -28.96
CA GLU A 246 -4.57 12.75 -29.59
C GLU A 246 -3.61 13.76 -28.97
N ASN A 247 -4.09 14.98 -28.70
CA ASN A 247 -3.29 16.00 -28.04
C ASN A 247 -2.87 15.56 -26.63
N MET A 248 -3.69 14.82 -25.88
CA MET A 248 -3.30 14.25 -24.59
C MET A 248 -2.09 13.31 -24.73
N VAL A 249 -2.06 12.48 -25.77
CA VAL A 249 -0.93 11.58 -26.04
C VAL A 249 0.36 12.37 -26.27
N LEU A 250 0.27 13.47 -27.01
CA LEU A 250 1.41 14.33 -27.31
C LEU A 250 1.84 15.19 -26.12
N ASP A 251 0.90 15.55 -25.25
CA ASP A 251 1.13 16.37 -24.07
C ASP A 251 1.80 15.62 -22.92
N THR A 252 1.61 14.30 -22.84
CA THR A 252 2.29 13.46 -21.84
C THR A 252 3.77 13.34 -22.18
N LEU A 253 4.66 13.38 -21.17
CA LEU A 253 6.09 13.23 -21.40
C LEU A 253 6.44 11.86 -22.00
N ARG A 254 7.44 11.84 -22.88
CA ARG A 254 7.88 10.63 -23.58
C ARG A 254 8.20 9.46 -22.64
N GLU A 255 8.75 9.75 -21.47
CA GLU A 255 9.14 8.75 -20.47
C GLU A 255 7.94 7.92 -19.99
N TYR A 256 6.77 8.54 -19.84
CA TYR A 256 5.54 7.86 -19.36
C TYR A 256 4.69 7.28 -20.50
N ARG A 257 5.09 7.42 -21.76
CA ARG A 257 4.31 6.87 -22.90
C ARG A 257 4.51 5.37 -23.09
N ALA A 258 5.64 4.80 -22.66
CA ALA A 258 5.95 3.39 -22.94
C ALA A 258 5.01 2.39 -22.23
N GLY A 259 4.41 2.79 -21.11
CA GLY A 259 3.42 2.01 -20.36
C GLY A 259 2.08 2.73 -20.20
N ALA A 260 1.78 3.71 -21.06
CA ALA A 260 0.57 4.50 -20.93
C ALA A 260 -0.68 3.70 -21.33
N SER A 261 -1.76 3.90 -20.58
CA SER A 261 -3.09 3.39 -20.89
C SER A 261 -4.12 4.49 -20.78
N PHE A 262 -5.20 4.38 -21.57
CA PHE A 262 -6.40 5.17 -21.35
C PHE A 262 -7.25 4.52 -20.28
N VAL A 263 -7.69 5.30 -19.29
CA VAL A 263 -8.58 4.86 -18.23
C VAL A 263 -9.86 5.66 -18.30
N MET A 264 -11.01 4.98 -18.28
CA MET A 264 -12.31 5.63 -18.35
C MET A 264 -13.41 4.82 -17.65
N SER A 265 -14.50 5.51 -17.28
CA SER A 265 -15.73 4.85 -16.81
C SER A 265 -16.46 4.16 -17.97
N LYS A 266 -17.26 3.13 -17.65
CA LYS A 266 -18.10 2.40 -18.61
C LYS A 266 -19.07 3.29 -19.40
N ALA A 267 -19.65 4.30 -18.76
CA ALA A 267 -20.55 5.25 -19.42
C ALA A 267 -19.80 6.06 -20.48
N VAL A 268 -18.62 6.57 -20.12
CA VAL A 268 -17.73 7.30 -21.01
C VAL A 268 -17.23 6.42 -22.15
N PHE A 269 -16.83 5.18 -21.85
CA PHE A 269 -16.40 4.21 -22.87
C PHE A 269 -17.50 3.97 -23.91
N THR A 270 -18.74 3.79 -23.46
CA THR A 270 -19.88 3.56 -24.35
C THR A 270 -20.15 4.78 -25.23
N LEU A 271 -20.03 5.98 -24.66
CA LEU A 271 -20.15 7.24 -25.40
C LEU A 271 -19.06 7.32 -26.47
N VAL A 272 -17.78 7.18 -26.10
CA VAL A 272 -16.64 7.29 -27.01
C VAL A 272 -16.67 6.21 -28.09
N LYS A 273 -17.12 5.00 -27.76
CA LYS A 273 -17.28 3.89 -28.71
C LYS A 273 -18.37 4.15 -29.75
N GLY A 274 -19.42 4.89 -29.38
CA GLY A 274 -20.52 5.26 -30.28
C GLY A 274 -20.17 6.39 -31.24
N LEU A 275 -19.11 7.15 -30.96
CA LEU A 275 -18.70 8.28 -31.79
C LEU A 275 -18.05 7.83 -33.09
N ARG A 276 -18.42 8.52 -34.17
CA ARG A 276 -17.89 8.34 -35.52
C ARG A 276 -17.33 9.66 -36.02
N THR A 277 -16.26 9.60 -36.79
CA THR A 277 -15.80 10.75 -37.58
C THR A 277 -16.77 11.05 -38.72
N GLU A 278 -16.65 12.22 -39.36
CA GLU A 278 -17.40 12.54 -40.60
C GLU A 278 -17.19 11.51 -41.72
N LYS A 279 -16.08 10.75 -41.67
CA LYS A 279 -15.74 9.67 -42.61
C LYS A 279 -16.31 8.31 -42.22
N GLY A 280 -17.03 8.22 -41.10
CA GLY A 280 -17.64 7.00 -40.58
C GLY A 280 -16.69 6.07 -39.83
N GLU A 281 -15.44 6.49 -39.59
CA GLU A 281 -14.44 5.72 -38.86
C GLU A 281 -14.72 5.72 -37.34
N LEU A 282 -14.53 4.56 -36.71
CA LEU A 282 -14.64 4.38 -35.27
C LEU A 282 -13.30 4.70 -34.62
N LEU A 283 -13.34 5.42 -33.50
CA LEU A 283 -12.14 5.73 -32.71
C LEU A 283 -11.57 4.53 -31.97
N ILE A 284 -12.48 3.83 -31.31
CA ILE A 284 -12.14 2.69 -30.50
C ILE A 284 -12.14 1.53 -31.47
N GLN A 285 -10.94 1.11 -31.80
CA GLN A 285 -10.71 -0.07 -32.60
C GLN A 285 -10.40 -1.21 -31.64
N ARG A 286 -10.80 -2.43 -32.02
CA ARG A 286 -10.30 -3.61 -31.31
C ARG A 286 -8.87 -3.83 -31.77
N ASN A 287 -8.01 -4.25 -30.85
CA ASN A 287 -6.66 -4.63 -31.22
C ASN A 287 -6.73 -5.79 -32.24
N GLY A 288 -5.92 -5.73 -33.30
CA GLY A 288 -5.86 -6.75 -34.34
C GLY A 288 -5.28 -8.10 -33.86
N GLN A 289 -4.55 -8.11 -32.74
CA GLN A 289 -3.97 -9.29 -32.09
C GLN A 289 -4.88 -9.87 -31.02
N ASP A 290 -5.55 -9.03 -30.22
CA ASP A 290 -6.48 -9.45 -29.17
C ASP A 290 -7.82 -8.74 -29.30
N SER A 291 -8.85 -9.49 -29.65
CA SER A 291 -10.21 -8.98 -29.83
C SER A 291 -10.88 -8.49 -28.55
N MET A 292 -10.30 -8.79 -27.38
CA MET A 292 -10.80 -8.36 -26.07
C MET A 292 -10.28 -6.97 -25.67
N ILE A 293 -9.11 -6.57 -26.19
CA ILE A 293 -8.50 -5.29 -25.86
C ILE A 293 -9.01 -4.21 -26.83
N TYR A 294 -9.46 -3.11 -26.27
CA TYR A 294 -9.82 -1.91 -27.01
C TYR A 294 -8.65 -0.95 -27.03
N GLU A 295 -8.45 -0.28 -28.17
CA GLU A 295 -7.34 0.66 -28.35
C GLU A 295 -7.83 2.00 -28.88
N ILE A 296 -7.17 3.06 -28.43
CA ILE A 296 -7.29 4.43 -28.95
C ILE A 296 -5.90 4.89 -29.34
N ALA A 297 -5.71 5.25 -30.61
CA ALA A 297 -4.43 5.73 -31.14
C ALA A 297 -3.22 4.80 -30.84
N GLY A 298 -3.46 3.48 -30.76
CA GLY A 298 -2.44 2.46 -30.48
C GLY A 298 -2.10 2.24 -28.99
N TYR A 299 -2.85 2.85 -28.07
CA TYR A 299 -2.73 2.60 -26.62
C TYR A 299 -3.93 1.81 -26.10
N PRO A 300 -3.73 0.90 -25.13
CA PRO A 300 -4.79 0.11 -24.55
C PRO A 300 -5.76 0.97 -23.74
N VAL A 301 -7.03 0.58 -23.75
CA VAL A 301 -8.10 1.19 -22.96
C VAL A 301 -8.50 0.24 -21.83
N VAL A 302 -8.42 0.75 -20.60
CA VAL A 302 -8.87 0.12 -19.37
C VAL A 302 -10.20 0.76 -18.99
N VAL A 303 -11.22 -0.07 -18.82
CA VAL A 303 -12.55 0.37 -18.41
C VAL A 303 -12.79 -0.13 -17.00
N ASP A 304 -13.02 0.80 -16.08
CA ASP A 304 -13.31 0.45 -14.69
C ASP A 304 -14.77 0.79 -14.36
N GLU A 305 -15.46 -0.13 -13.67
CA GLU A 305 -16.87 0.01 -13.30
C GLU A 305 -17.08 0.79 -11.99
N PHE A 306 -16.04 0.93 -11.17
CA PHE A 306 -16.09 1.71 -9.92
C PHE A 306 -15.95 3.22 -10.15
N LEU A 307 -15.60 3.65 -11.37
CA LEU A 307 -15.52 5.07 -11.70
C LEU A 307 -16.92 5.67 -11.94
N PRO A 308 -17.21 6.88 -11.42
CA PRO A 308 -18.50 7.54 -11.64
C PRO A 308 -18.72 7.82 -13.13
N ASP A 309 -19.99 7.88 -13.54
CA ASP A 309 -20.36 8.02 -14.96
C ASP A 309 -19.76 9.26 -15.65
N ALA A 310 -19.54 10.34 -14.89
CA ALA A 310 -18.94 11.59 -15.36
C ALA A 310 -17.45 11.72 -15.00
N ALA A 311 -16.75 10.60 -14.75
CA ALA A 311 -15.33 10.60 -14.45
C ALA A 311 -14.50 11.18 -15.63
N PRO A 312 -13.42 11.92 -15.35
CA PRO A 312 -12.47 12.33 -16.37
C PRO A 312 -11.84 11.13 -17.09
N VAL A 313 -11.58 11.26 -18.39
CA VAL A 313 -10.77 10.28 -19.14
C VAL A 313 -9.31 10.53 -18.79
N VAL A 314 -8.61 9.51 -18.29
CA VAL A 314 -7.19 9.64 -17.91
C VAL A 314 -6.31 8.97 -18.95
N PHE A 315 -5.18 9.58 -19.28
CA PHE A 315 -4.14 9.01 -20.11
C PHE A 315 -2.77 9.15 -19.45
N GLY A 316 -2.00 8.05 -19.44
CA GLY A 316 -0.62 8.06 -18.97
C GLY A 316 -0.23 6.78 -18.24
N ASP A 317 0.93 6.81 -17.60
CA ASP A 317 1.41 5.70 -16.77
C ASP A 317 0.77 5.81 -15.37
N VAL A 318 -0.27 5.01 -15.15
CA VAL A 318 -1.05 5.00 -13.91
C VAL A 318 -0.21 4.50 -12.74
N ALA A 319 0.68 3.52 -12.97
CA ALA A 319 1.53 2.93 -11.95
C ALA A 319 2.58 3.93 -11.43
N ALA A 320 3.10 4.80 -12.29
CA ALA A 320 4.04 5.86 -11.89
C ALA A 320 3.35 7.09 -11.25
N SER A 321 2.04 7.24 -11.43
CA SER A 321 1.31 8.43 -11.00
C SER A 321 0.93 8.42 -9.53
N PHE A 322 0.45 7.28 -9.04
CA PHE A 322 -0.17 7.15 -7.73
C PHE A 322 0.27 5.85 -7.07
N THR A 323 0.62 5.95 -5.80
CA THR A 323 1.11 4.83 -5.01
C THR A 323 0.18 4.58 -3.84
N LEU A 324 -0.23 3.33 -3.68
CA LEU A 324 -1.02 2.89 -2.54
C LEU A 324 -0.13 2.72 -1.32
N LEU A 325 -0.62 3.20 -0.19
CA LEU A 325 0.05 3.15 1.09
C LEU A 325 -0.75 2.24 2.01
N GLU A 326 -0.14 1.18 2.48
CA GLU A 326 -0.76 0.30 3.46
C GLU A 326 -0.09 0.51 4.81
N ALA A 327 -0.87 0.64 5.88
CA ALA A 327 -0.33 0.75 7.23
C ALA A 327 -0.49 -0.59 7.97
N PRO A 328 0.57 -1.17 8.55
CA PRO A 328 0.59 -2.54 9.06
C PRO A 328 -0.19 -2.72 10.37
N LYS A 329 -0.70 -1.64 10.97
CA LYS A 329 -1.53 -1.72 12.18
C LYS A 329 -2.98 -1.98 11.81
N MET A 330 -3.24 -3.19 11.32
CA MET A 330 -4.56 -3.78 11.39
C MET A 330 -4.83 -4.16 12.85
N LEU A 331 -5.88 -3.61 13.45
CA LEU A 331 -6.35 -4.11 14.75
C LEU A 331 -7.19 -5.35 14.45
N GLU A 332 -6.64 -6.52 14.74
CA GLU A 332 -7.22 -7.82 14.40
C GLU A 332 -8.49 -8.09 15.22
N ILE A 333 -9.29 -8.99 14.67
CA ILE A 333 -10.59 -9.46 15.14
C ILE A 333 -10.41 -10.26 16.43
N GLU A 334 -10.17 -9.59 17.55
CA GLU A 334 -10.38 -10.19 18.85
C GLU A 334 -11.88 -10.27 19.09
N SER A 335 -12.37 -11.51 19.20
CA SER A 335 -13.76 -11.75 19.57
C SER A 335 -13.99 -11.14 20.95
N ASN A 336 -14.86 -10.13 21.03
CA ASN A 336 -15.17 -9.44 22.27
C ASN A 336 -16.53 -9.93 22.81
N PRO A 337 -16.54 -10.87 23.77
CA PRO A 337 -17.78 -11.36 24.40
C PRO A 337 -18.30 -10.43 25.51
N TYR A 338 -17.56 -9.38 25.88
CA TYR A 338 -17.87 -8.56 27.05
C TYR A 338 -18.69 -7.30 26.74
N LYS A 339 -18.91 -6.99 25.45
CA LYS A 339 -19.59 -5.77 25.02
C LYS A 339 -21.09 -5.79 25.31
N LYS A 340 -21.74 -6.93 25.07
CA LYS A 340 -23.18 -7.13 25.23
C LYS A 340 -23.44 -8.58 25.63
N ASP A 341 -24.23 -8.78 26.69
CA ASP A 341 -24.57 -10.11 27.17
C ASP A 341 -25.32 -10.93 26.10
N GLY A 342 -24.95 -12.20 25.94
CA GLY A 342 -25.48 -13.10 24.91
C GLY A 342 -24.95 -12.87 23.48
N TYR A 343 -24.07 -11.89 23.26
CA TYR A 343 -23.50 -11.58 21.94
C TYR A 343 -21.96 -11.54 21.97
N VAL A 344 -21.34 -11.89 20.84
CA VAL A 344 -19.91 -11.69 20.60
C VAL A 344 -19.74 -10.68 19.48
N SER A 345 -18.93 -9.66 19.73
CA SER A 345 -18.61 -8.62 18.75
C SER A 345 -17.25 -8.89 18.09
N PHE A 346 -17.14 -8.59 16.80
CA PHE A 346 -15.92 -8.80 16.00
C PHE A 346 -15.36 -7.46 15.48
N PRO A 347 -14.80 -6.60 16.35
CA PRO A 347 -14.21 -5.35 15.90
C PRO A 347 -13.05 -5.61 14.93
N ALA A 348 -13.09 -4.98 13.76
CA ALA A 348 -11.99 -4.98 12.80
C ALA A 348 -11.71 -3.55 12.33
N GLN A 349 -10.44 -3.25 12.11
CA GLN A 349 -10.01 -1.97 11.55
C GLN A 349 -9.00 -2.19 10.43
N HIS A 350 -9.23 -1.56 9.29
CA HIS A 350 -8.30 -1.56 8.16
C HIS A 350 -7.99 -0.12 7.75
N ARG A 351 -6.75 0.12 7.34
CA ARG A 351 -6.27 1.44 6.92
C ARG A 351 -5.58 1.31 5.58
N VAL A 352 -6.10 2.05 4.62
CA VAL A 352 -5.54 2.17 3.28
C VAL A 352 -5.30 3.63 3.01
N GLY A 353 -4.24 3.95 2.30
CA GLY A 353 -3.90 5.30 1.92
C GLY A 353 -3.38 5.36 0.51
N GLY A 354 -3.13 6.58 0.07
CA GLY A 354 -2.58 6.84 -1.24
C GLY A 354 -1.85 8.17 -1.29
N VAL A 355 -0.90 8.26 -2.21
CA VAL A 355 -0.11 9.46 -2.45
C VAL A 355 0.21 9.60 -3.93
N VAL A 356 0.19 10.83 -4.41
CA VAL A 356 0.65 11.17 -5.75
C VAL A 356 2.18 11.08 -5.77
N ALA A 357 2.69 10.08 -6.49
CA ALA A 357 4.13 9.88 -6.66
C ALA A 357 4.69 10.82 -7.73
N ASN A 358 4.01 10.92 -8.87
CA ASN A 358 4.42 11.81 -9.94
C ASN A 358 3.24 12.42 -10.68
N ASN A 359 3.08 13.73 -10.58
CA ASN A 359 1.95 14.43 -11.18
C ASN A 359 2.05 14.60 -12.70
N GLN A 360 3.24 14.38 -13.27
CA GLN A 360 3.48 14.49 -14.72
C GLN A 360 3.23 13.18 -15.47
N ALA A 361 2.98 12.08 -14.74
CA ALA A 361 2.80 10.76 -15.33
C ALA A 361 1.45 10.60 -16.05
N VAL A 362 0.43 11.37 -15.65
CA VAL A 362 -0.93 11.27 -16.18
C VAL A 362 -1.53 12.64 -16.50
N ILE A 363 -2.42 12.64 -17.49
CA ILE A 363 -3.25 13.78 -17.87
C ILE A 363 -4.72 13.35 -17.87
N GLY A 364 -5.59 14.15 -17.25
CA GLY A 364 -7.03 13.91 -17.21
C GLY A 364 -7.77 14.85 -18.15
N LEU A 365 -8.75 14.35 -18.88
CA LEU A 365 -9.66 15.11 -19.73
C LEU A 365 -11.05 15.12 -19.10
N ILE A 366 -11.49 16.30 -18.71
CA ILE A 366 -12.82 16.48 -18.13
C ILE A 366 -13.81 16.63 -19.27
N LEU A 367 -14.74 15.69 -19.38
CA LEU A 367 -15.75 15.69 -20.43
C LEU A 367 -16.88 16.68 -20.11
N PRO A 368 -17.46 17.35 -21.12
CA PRO A 368 -18.66 18.15 -20.94
C PRO A 368 -19.87 17.24 -20.65
N SER A 369 -20.90 17.81 -20.03
CA SER A 369 -22.14 17.10 -19.65
C SER A 369 -22.96 16.56 -20.82
N SER A 370 -22.65 16.93 -22.07
CA SER A 370 -23.22 16.34 -23.27
C SER A 370 -22.24 16.39 -24.45
N VAL A 371 -22.18 15.29 -25.22
CA VAL A 371 -21.41 15.19 -26.48
C VAL A 371 -22.43 15.01 -27.59
N ALA A 372 -22.41 15.88 -28.60
CA ALA A 372 -23.32 15.78 -29.73
C ALA A 372 -22.82 14.71 -30.71
N PRO A 373 -23.65 13.72 -31.10
CA PRO A 373 -23.33 12.88 -32.25
C PRO A 373 -23.30 13.76 -33.51
N TYR A 374 -22.49 13.35 -34.49
CA TYR A 374 -22.51 13.93 -35.83
C TYR A 374 -23.87 13.76 -36.52
#